data_AF-A0A401T0N7-F1
#
_entry.id   AF-A0A401T0N7-F1
#
_cell.length_a   1.000
_cell.length_b   1.000
_cell.length_c   1.000
_cell.angle_alpha   90.00
_cell.angle_beta   90.00
_cell.angle_gamma   90.00
#
_symmetry.space_group_name_H-M   'P 1'
#
loop_
_entity.id
_entity.type
_entity.pdbx_description
1 polymer ?
#
loop_
_entity_poly.entity_id
_entity_poly.type
_entity_poly.pdbx_seq_one_letter_code
_entity_poly.pdbx_strand_id
1 'polypeptide(L)'
;MEKYRTVLNLVLKQHATLGYSFLALATAGGEQLFSVVVFSCPCNSWNFAYSMVFLLIPALVLFLLGYFVSSRTWKLCTGCCINQVKHCSKTIICRGIKIFLQITVGALVAPVTWISVALLNGTFYECGMCGYHSEYLLQTLCYNKSSDCQSNLFKLPCGHSTLPLPIQEDIRLTIRAQSQVLGWSLIAAIVVFTLASTCILRCYSPVSFLQLQFWKMYKVKENELFEQKSAEHAKELAERNLKSFFNSEGPQDIRTPNRAAWEEISLLYSFSRTEEYYSTIHKYAERKADNTRTSTSTIHVDVPAVLDFVDGNKNSVDSHV
;
A
#
# COMPACT_ATOMS: atom_id res chain seq x y z
N MET A 1 10.77 33.51 5.83
CA MET A 1 9.84 33.06 4.76
C MET A 1 10.54 32.17 3.73
N GLU A 2 11.64 32.58 3.08
CA GLU A 2 12.29 31.76 2.04
C GLU A 2 12.88 30.43 2.53
N LYS A 3 13.54 30.41 3.69
CA LYS A 3 14.08 29.18 4.29
C LYS A 3 13.00 28.13 4.56
N TYR A 4 11.81 28.56 5.01
CA TYR A 4 10.65 27.68 5.18
C TYR A 4 10.15 27.14 3.84
N ARG A 5 10.13 27.98 2.79
CA ARG A 5 9.78 27.56 1.42
C ARG A 5 10.77 26.54 0.87
N THR A 6 12.06 26.70 1.15
CA THR A 6 13.11 25.76 0.74
C THR A 6 12.99 24.41 1.46
N VAL A 7 12.76 24.43 2.77
CA VAL A 7 12.53 23.20 3.57
C VAL A 7 11.23 22.54 3.13
N LEU A 8 10.15 23.29 2.92
CA LEU A 8 8.88 22.79 2.43
C LEU A 8 9.02 22.17 1.03
N ASN A 9 9.75 22.83 0.12
CA ASN A 9 10.03 22.28 -1.20
C ASN A 9 10.91 21.01 -1.15
N LEU A 10 11.84 20.92 -0.20
CA LEU A 10 12.63 19.71 0.02
C LEU A 10 11.74 18.56 0.53
N VAL A 11 10.87 18.85 1.50
CA VAL A 11 9.90 17.90 2.07
C VAL A 11 8.89 17.43 1.03
N LEU A 12 8.38 18.34 0.20
CA LEU A 12 7.48 18.02 -0.90
C LEU A 12 8.18 17.20 -2.00
N LYS A 13 9.46 17.49 -2.28
CA LYS A 13 10.27 16.77 -3.27
C LYS A 13 10.66 15.36 -2.81
N GLN A 14 10.83 15.15 -1.51
CA GLN A 14 11.21 13.86 -0.89
C GLN A 14 10.06 13.19 -0.14
N HIS A 15 8.81 13.61 -0.35
CA HIS A 15 7.64 13.16 0.39
C HIS A 15 7.48 11.63 0.41
N ALA A 16 7.84 10.98 -0.71
CA ALA A 16 8.02 9.54 -0.87
C ALA A 16 8.92 8.89 0.19
N THR A 17 10.16 9.38 0.30
CA THR A 17 11.20 8.87 1.19
C THR A 17 10.87 9.18 2.65
N LEU A 18 10.30 10.37 2.90
CA LEU A 18 9.83 10.77 4.22
C LEU A 18 8.65 9.91 4.68
N GLY A 19 7.72 9.59 3.78
CA GLY A 19 6.59 8.70 4.06
C GLY A 19 7.05 7.29 4.44
N TYR A 20 8.01 6.70 3.73
CA TYR A 20 8.56 5.40 4.10
C TYR A 20 9.39 5.44 5.38
N SER A 21 10.14 6.51 5.62
CA SER A 21 10.90 6.69 6.86
C SER A 21 9.95 6.82 8.05
N PHE A 22 8.86 7.57 7.90
CA PHE A 22 7.81 7.68 8.92
C PHE A 22 7.10 6.34 9.13
N LEU A 23 6.76 5.62 8.06
CA LEU A 23 6.14 4.29 8.16
C LEU A 23 7.05 3.31 8.92
N ALA A 24 8.36 3.31 8.62
CA ALA A 24 9.34 2.48 9.32
C ALA A 24 9.43 2.85 10.81
N LEU A 25 9.51 4.14 11.13
CA LEU A 25 9.53 4.63 12.52
C LEU A 25 8.25 4.31 13.27
N ALA A 26 7.09 4.50 12.64
CA ALA A 26 5.79 4.17 13.22
C ALA A 26 5.63 2.66 13.43
N THR A 27 6.15 1.84 12.50
CA THR A 27 6.14 0.38 12.63
C THR A 27 7.06 -0.07 13.76
N ALA A 28 8.26 0.49 13.87
CA ALA A 28 9.19 0.20 14.97
C ALA A 28 8.63 0.66 16.33
N GLY A 29 8.05 1.87 16.41
CA GLY A 29 7.42 2.37 17.62
C GLY A 29 6.18 1.58 18.02
N GLY A 30 5.35 1.19 17.05
CA GLY A 30 4.20 0.32 17.27
C GLY A 30 4.61 -1.07 17.76
N GLU A 31 5.61 -1.69 17.13
CA GLU A 31 6.13 -2.99 17.54
C GLU A 31 6.67 -2.96 18.97
N GLN A 32 7.47 -1.94 19.32
CA GLN A 32 7.98 -1.75 20.68
C GLN A 32 6.84 -1.58 21.69
N LEU A 33 5.79 -0.84 21.34
CA LEU A 33 4.61 -0.69 22.18
C LEU A 33 3.88 -2.02 22.40
N PHE A 34 3.62 -2.79 21.34
CA PHE A 34 2.93 -4.08 21.45
C PHE A 34 3.77 -5.15 22.18
N SER A 35 5.08 -5.19 21.91
CA SER A 35 6.02 -6.14 22.50
C SER A 35 6.27 -5.89 23.99
N VAL A 36 6.35 -4.61 24.40
CA VAL A 36 6.63 -4.24 25.81
C VAL A 36 5.35 -4.15 26.66
N VAL A 37 4.22 -3.70 26.10
CA VAL A 37 3.03 -3.36 26.89
C VAL A 37 1.96 -4.46 26.88
N VAL A 38 1.87 -5.25 25.81
CA VAL A 38 0.73 -6.18 25.62
C VAL A 38 1.18 -7.65 25.53
N PHE A 39 2.40 -7.90 25.05
CA PHE A 39 2.85 -9.27 24.85
C PHE A 39 3.44 -9.87 26.13
N SER A 40 2.81 -10.95 26.62
CA SER A 40 3.36 -11.82 27.65
C SER A 40 3.17 -13.26 27.19
N CYS A 41 4.27 -13.97 26.93
CA CYS A 41 4.19 -15.34 26.44
C CYS A 41 3.56 -16.24 27.52
N PRO A 42 2.51 -17.01 27.21
CA PRO A 42 1.97 -17.97 28.17
C PRO A 42 3.00 -19.07 28.49
N CYS A 43 2.80 -19.78 29.60
CA CYS A 43 3.60 -20.95 29.98
C CYS A 43 2.83 -22.25 29.71
N ASN A 44 2.21 -22.42 28.54
CA ASN A 44 1.40 -23.60 28.24
C ASN A 44 1.52 -24.01 26.76
N SER A 45 0.69 -24.95 26.31
CA SER A 45 0.72 -25.41 24.91
C SER A 45 0.23 -24.37 23.89
N TRP A 46 -0.36 -23.25 24.33
CA TRP A 46 -0.86 -22.18 23.45
C TRP A 46 0.22 -21.22 22.96
N ASN A 47 1.47 -21.35 23.40
CA ASN A 47 2.56 -20.45 23.05
C ASN A 47 2.69 -20.20 21.54
N PHE A 48 2.63 -21.27 20.74
CA PHE A 48 2.72 -21.17 19.29
C PHE A 48 1.54 -20.37 18.71
N ALA A 49 0.30 -20.74 19.04
CA ALA A 49 -0.88 -20.05 18.55
C ALA A 49 -0.92 -18.57 18.99
N TYR A 50 -0.60 -18.30 20.26
CA TYR A 50 -0.54 -16.96 20.82
C TYR A 50 0.49 -16.09 20.08
N SER A 51 1.71 -16.59 19.92
CA SER A 51 2.76 -15.90 19.16
C SER A 51 2.35 -15.61 17.71
N MET A 52 1.80 -16.60 17.00
CA MET A 52 1.41 -16.44 15.60
C MET A 52 0.31 -15.39 15.43
N VAL A 53 -0.62 -15.28 16.39
CA VAL A 53 -1.65 -14.23 16.40
C VAL A 53 -1.02 -12.84 16.50
N PHE A 54 -0.08 -12.63 17.44
CA PHE A 54 0.60 -11.35 17.61
C PHE A 54 1.53 -11.00 16.44
N LEU A 55 2.07 -12.00 15.74
CA LEU A 55 2.86 -11.76 14.52
C LEU A 55 1.97 -11.43 13.31
N LEU A 56 0.91 -12.21 13.06
CA LEU A 56 0.14 -12.15 11.80
C LEU A 56 -1.08 -11.22 11.83
N ILE A 57 -1.79 -11.07 12.96
CA ILE A 57 -3.00 -10.25 13.00
C ILE A 57 -2.69 -8.76 12.77
N PRO A 58 -1.68 -8.14 13.40
CA PRO A 58 -1.31 -6.77 13.08
C PRO A 58 -0.90 -6.61 11.60
N ALA A 59 -0.21 -7.60 11.04
CA ALA A 59 0.14 -7.62 9.62
C ALA A 59 -1.12 -7.65 8.72
N LEU A 60 -2.13 -8.46 9.06
CA LEU A 60 -3.40 -8.51 8.35
C LEU A 60 -4.17 -7.19 8.45
N VAL A 61 -4.21 -6.56 9.63
CA VAL A 61 -4.85 -5.25 9.82
C VAL A 61 -4.17 -4.20 8.94
N LEU A 62 -2.83 -4.14 8.95
CA LEU A 62 -2.07 -3.24 8.07
C LEU A 62 -2.34 -3.50 6.59
N PHE A 63 -2.50 -4.78 6.20
CA PHE A 63 -2.78 -5.16 4.82
C PHE A 63 -4.16 -4.65 4.37
N LEU A 64 -5.18 -4.83 5.21
CA LEU A 64 -6.53 -4.34 4.95
C LEU A 64 -6.55 -2.80 4.89
N LEU A 65 -5.89 -2.13 5.83
CA LEU A 65 -5.75 -0.67 5.81
C LEU A 65 -5.07 -0.18 4.53
N GLY A 66 -4.07 -0.90 4.03
CA GLY A 66 -3.43 -0.62 2.74
C GLY A 66 -4.43 -0.61 1.56
N TYR A 67 -5.39 -1.52 1.54
CA TYR A 67 -6.48 -1.49 0.55
C TYR A 67 -7.45 -0.32 0.76
N PHE A 68 -7.85 -0.05 2.01
CA PHE A 68 -8.80 1.02 2.33
C PHE A 68 -8.27 2.41 1.95
N VAL A 69 -6.99 2.67 2.18
CA VAL A 69 -6.36 3.98 1.87
C VAL A 69 -6.11 4.17 0.37
N SER A 70 -6.01 3.08 -0.40
CA SER A 70 -5.72 3.14 -1.83
C SER A 70 -6.92 3.63 -2.64
N SER A 71 -6.81 4.85 -3.18
CA SER A 71 -7.80 5.45 -4.11
C SER A 71 -8.06 4.57 -5.35
N ARG A 72 -7.08 3.77 -5.75
CA ARG A 72 -7.16 2.86 -6.90
C ARG A 72 -8.03 1.64 -6.62
N THR A 73 -8.04 1.14 -5.38
CA THR A 73 -8.97 0.08 -4.95
C THR A 73 -10.40 0.54 -5.22
N TRP A 74 -10.72 1.76 -4.80
CA TRP A 74 -12.04 2.34 -4.98
C TRP A 74 -12.36 2.63 -6.45
N LYS A 75 -11.40 3.10 -7.25
CA LYS A 75 -11.59 3.27 -8.71
C LYS A 75 -11.89 1.94 -9.41
N LEU A 76 -11.30 0.84 -8.96
CA LEU A 76 -11.56 -0.49 -9.52
C LEU A 76 -12.93 -1.06 -9.07
N CYS A 77 -13.33 -0.81 -7.83
CA CYS A 77 -14.55 -1.39 -7.25
C CYS A 77 -15.82 -0.57 -7.52
N THR A 78 -15.72 0.76 -7.59
CA THR A 78 -16.86 1.68 -7.74
C THR A 78 -17.49 1.51 -9.12
N GLY A 79 -18.79 1.19 -9.17
CA GLY A 79 -19.53 1.00 -10.43
C GLY A 79 -19.38 -0.37 -11.09
N CYS A 80 -18.60 -1.30 -10.51
CA CYS A 80 -18.39 -2.65 -11.05
C CYS A 80 -19.70 -3.47 -11.17
N CYS A 81 -20.65 -3.28 -10.25
CA CYS A 81 -21.92 -4.02 -10.23
C CYS A 81 -23.04 -3.40 -11.09
N ILE A 82 -22.84 -2.20 -11.65
CA ILE A 82 -23.88 -1.45 -12.36
C ILE A 82 -23.89 -1.76 -13.87
N ASN A 83 -22.77 -2.21 -14.43
CA ASN A 83 -22.61 -2.47 -15.87
C ASN A 83 -22.42 -3.97 -16.18
N GLN A 84 -23.31 -4.83 -15.67
CA GLN A 84 -23.25 -6.30 -15.86
C GLN A 84 -23.51 -6.79 -17.30
N VAL A 85 -23.75 -5.91 -18.28
CA VAL A 85 -24.24 -6.30 -19.63
C VAL A 85 -23.17 -6.24 -20.73
N LYS A 86 -21.89 -5.98 -20.42
CA LYS A 86 -20.83 -6.06 -21.45
C LYS A 86 -19.98 -7.31 -21.22
N HIS A 87 -20.12 -8.27 -22.14
CA HIS A 87 -19.30 -9.47 -22.26
C HIS A 87 -17.87 -9.21 -21.78
N CYS A 88 -17.51 -9.83 -20.65
CA CYS A 88 -16.21 -9.66 -20.04
C CYS A 88 -15.17 -10.39 -20.89
N SER A 89 -14.65 -9.71 -21.91
CA SER A 89 -13.57 -10.23 -22.76
C SER A 89 -12.38 -10.64 -21.88
N LYS A 90 -11.69 -11.73 -22.25
CA LYS A 90 -10.48 -12.22 -21.57
C LYS A 90 -9.46 -11.09 -21.34
N THR A 91 -9.39 -10.13 -22.25
CA THR A 91 -8.52 -8.95 -22.15
C THR A 91 -8.86 -8.03 -20.97
N ILE A 92 -10.15 -7.86 -20.65
CA ILE A 92 -10.62 -7.03 -19.52
C ILE A 92 -10.31 -7.73 -18.19
N ILE A 93 -10.52 -9.04 -18.13
CA ILE A 93 -10.22 -9.86 -16.94
C ILE A 93 -8.72 -9.84 -16.64
N CYS A 94 -7.87 -10.10 -17.64
CA CYS A 94 -6.42 -10.05 -17.49
C CYS A 94 -5.93 -8.66 -17.05
N ARG A 95 -6.56 -7.59 -17.55
CA ARG A 95 -6.26 -6.22 -17.13
C ARG A 95 -6.65 -5.97 -15.67
N GLY A 96 -7.84 -6.41 -15.26
CA GLY A 96 -8.30 -6.32 -13.87
C GLY A 96 -7.37 -7.04 -12.90
N ILE A 97 -6.93 -8.26 -13.26
CA ILE A 97 -5.98 -9.05 -12.46
C ILE A 97 -4.63 -8.34 -12.32
N LYS A 98 -4.08 -7.80 -13.41
CA LYS A 98 -2.81 -7.05 -13.36
C LYS A 98 -2.88 -5.86 -12.41
N ILE A 99 -3.96 -5.07 -12.51
CA ILE A 99 -4.17 -3.88 -11.67
C ILE A 99 -4.40 -4.28 -10.21
N PHE A 100 -5.15 -5.36 -9.97
CA PHE A 100 -5.34 -5.89 -8.62
C PHE A 100 -4.01 -6.36 -8.00
N LEU A 101 -3.19 -7.10 -8.75
CA LEU A 101 -1.87 -7.55 -8.29
C LEU A 101 -0.98 -6.35 -7.92
N GLN A 102 -1.01 -5.31 -8.74
CA GLN A 102 -0.26 -4.07 -8.53
C GLN A 102 -0.69 -3.35 -7.25
N ILE A 103 -2.00 -3.22 -7.00
CA ILE A 103 -2.53 -2.67 -5.74
C ILE A 103 -2.09 -3.53 -4.56
N THR A 104 -2.14 -4.85 -4.71
CA THR A 104 -1.78 -5.82 -3.67
C THR A 104 -0.30 -5.69 -3.28
N VAL A 105 0.60 -5.55 -4.25
CA VAL A 105 2.04 -5.35 -3.99
C VAL A 105 2.28 -4.07 -3.16
N GLY A 106 1.57 -2.99 -3.46
CA GLY A 106 1.63 -1.76 -2.66
C GLY A 106 1.09 -1.95 -1.23
N ALA A 107 -0.04 -2.65 -1.08
CA ALA A 107 -0.66 -2.92 0.22
C ALA A 107 0.19 -3.85 1.11
N LEU A 108 1.06 -4.70 0.53
CA LEU A 108 1.94 -5.61 1.27
C LEU A 108 3.14 -4.94 1.93
N VAL A 109 3.47 -3.69 1.58
CA VAL A 109 4.66 -3.00 2.12
C VAL A 109 4.63 -2.91 3.65
N ALA A 110 3.53 -2.42 4.23
CA ALA A 110 3.41 -2.27 5.68
C ALA A 110 3.36 -3.61 6.44
N PRO A 111 2.56 -4.62 6.04
CA PRO A 111 2.56 -5.95 6.65
C PRO A 111 3.94 -6.62 6.68
N VAL A 112 4.66 -6.57 5.57
CA VAL A 112 5.97 -7.21 5.45
C VAL A 112 7.02 -6.45 6.28
N THR A 113 6.93 -5.12 6.33
CA THR A 113 7.78 -4.31 7.22
C THR A 113 7.53 -4.67 8.68
N TRP A 114 6.27 -4.80 9.11
CA TRP A 114 5.91 -5.23 10.46
C TRP A 114 6.52 -6.58 10.82
N ILE A 115 6.33 -7.60 9.97
CA ILE A 115 6.88 -8.94 10.20
C ILE A 115 8.41 -8.89 10.31
N SER A 116 9.06 -8.10 9.46
CA SER A 116 10.53 -7.95 9.48
C SER A 116 11.00 -7.36 10.82
N VAL A 117 10.36 -6.29 11.30
CA VAL A 117 10.70 -5.65 12.58
C VAL A 117 10.43 -6.58 13.75
N ALA A 118 9.28 -7.26 13.76
CA ALA A 118 8.91 -8.23 14.80
C ALA A 118 9.91 -9.41 14.87
N LEU A 119 10.40 -9.89 13.72
CA LEU A 119 11.44 -10.92 13.66
C LEU A 119 12.80 -10.42 14.16
N LEU A 120 13.15 -9.15 13.93
CA LEU A 120 14.39 -8.57 14.45
C LEU A 120 14.37 -8.43 15.97
N ASN A 121 13.22 -8.09 16.56
CA ASN A 121 13.05 -8.10 18.03
C ASN A 121 13.08 -9.54 18.58
N GLY A 122 12.40 -10.46 17.89
CA GLY A 122 12.50 -11.90 18.14
C GLY A 122 11.71 -12.42 19.33
N THR A 123 10.99 -11.57 20.08
CA THR A 123 10.17 -11.97 21.23
C THR A 123 8.99 -12.88 20.84
N PHE A 124 8.29 -12.54 19.75
CA PHE A 124 7.22 -13.38 19.22
C PHE A 124 7.77 -14.71 18.72
N TYR A 125 8.86 -14.68 17.94
CA TYR A 125 9.50 -15.89 17.42
C TYR A 125 9.99 -16.80 18.55
N GLU A 126 10.61 -16.23 19.59
CA GLU A 126 11.05 -16.94 20.80
C GLU A 126 9.89 -17.70 21.45
N CYS A 127 8.78 -17.01 21.73
CA CYS A 127 7.59 -17.62 22.31
C CYS A 127 7.01 -18.73 21.42
N GLY A 128 6.89 -18.46 20.12
CA GLY A 128 6.26 -19.37 19.17
C GLY A 128 7.05 -20.66 18.98
N MET A 129 8.37 -20.54 18.74
CA MET A 129 9.24 -21.67 18.49
C MET A 129 9.45 -22.54 19.73
N CYS A 130 9.46 -21.96 20.93
CA CYS A 130 9.52 -22.75 22.16
C CYS A 130 8.26 -23.60 22.40
N GLY A 131 7.12 -23.22 21.82
CA GLY A 131 5.87 -23.99 21.86
C GLY A 131 5.64 -24.89 20.64
N TYR A 132 6.49 -24.82 19.62
CA TYR A 132 6.32 -25.54 18.37
C TYR A 132 6.85 -26.97 18.48
N HIS A 133 5.99 -27.94 18.17
CA HIS A 133 6.32 -29.36 18.26
C HIS A 133 6.92 -29.83 16.93
N SER A 134 8.25 -29.82 16.83
CA SER A 134 9.00 -30.31 15.67
C SER A 134 10.23 -31.08 16.12
N GLU A 135 10.34 -32.34 15.72
CA GLU A 135 11.47 -33.21 16.07
C GLU A 135 12.82 -32.60 15.67
N TYR A 136 12.90 -31.99 14.48
CA TYR A 136 14.10 -31.31 14.00
C TYR A 136 14.49 -30.10 14.87
N LEU A 137 13.50 -29.29 15.26
CA LEU A 137 13.72 -28.13 16.11
C LEU A 137 14.15 -28.55 17.51
N LEU A 138 13.48 -29.56 18.08
CA LEU A 138 13.83 -30.12 19.38
C LEU A 138 15.24 -30.71 19.36
N GLN A 139 15.60 -31.46 18.31
CA GLN A 139 16.94 -32.01 18.18
C GLN A 139 17.98 -30.90 18.08
N THR A 140 17.71 -29.81 17.38
CA THR A 140 18.64 -28.67 17.26
C THR A 140 18.79 -27.90 18.58
N LEU A 141 17.68 -27.64 19.28
CA LEU A 141 17.68 -26.82 20.50
C LEU A 141 18.06 -27.61 21.76
N CYS A 142 17.75 -28.90 21.82
CA CYS A 142 17.99 -29.78 22.96
C CYS A 142 19.11 -30.80 22.71
N TYR A 143 19.90 -30.68 21.63
CA TYR A 143 21.04 -31.57 21.37
C TYR A 143 22.00 -31.60 22.57
N ASN A 144 22.32 -32.79 23.08
CA ASN A 144 23.19 -33.00 24.24
C ASN A 144 22.81 -32.20 25.51
N LYS A 145 21.55 -31.77 25.63
CA LYS A 145 21.01 -31.11 26.83
C LYS A 145 20.23 -32.12 27.68
N SER A 146 19.83 -31.71 28.89
CA SER A 146 19.11 -32.58 29.83
C SER A 146 17.87 -33.23 29.22
N SER A 147 17.52 -34.44 29.67
CA SER A 147 16.28 -35.13 29.28
C SER A 147 15.01 -34.29 29.46
N ASP A 148 15.03 -33.37 30.44
CA ASP A 148 13.92 -32.45 30.75
C ASP A 148 13.86 -31.20 29.85
N CYS A 149 14.73 -31.10 28.83
CA CYS A 149 14.78 -29.93 27.94
C CYS A 149 13.47 -29.78 27.15
N GLN A 150 12.97 -30.87 26.58
CA GLN A 150 11.73 -30.85 25.79
C GLN A 150 10.51 -30.43 26.63
N SER A 151 10.37 -30.97 27.84
CA SER A 151 9.22 -30.72 28.72
C SER A 151 9.23 -29.33 29.35
N ASN A 152 10.37 -28.64 29.35
CA ASN A 152 10.52 -27.30 29.92
C ASN A 152 10.78 -26.20 28.87
N LEU A 153 10.90 -26.54 27.58
CA LEU A 153 11.20 -25.59 26.51
C LEU A 153 10.13 -24.50 26.40
N PHE A 154 8.84 -24.87 26.45
CA PHE A 154 7.74 -23.90 26.37
C PHE A 154 7.63 -23.00 27.60
N LYS A 155 8.27 -23.32 28.72
CA LYS A 155 8.32 -22.47 29.93
C LYS A 155 9.48 -21.47 29.91
N LEU A 156 10.41 -21.62 28.96
CA LEU A 156 11.58 -20.76 28.82
C LEU A 156 11.22 -19.28 28.58
N PRO A 157 10.29 -18.92 27.66
CA PRO A 157 10.01 -17.52 27.35
C PRO A 157 9.32 -16.78 28.51
N CYS A 158 8.63 -17.50 29.39
CA CYS A 158 7.92 -16.93 30.53
C CYS A 158 8.72 -17.00 31.85
N GLY A 159 9.97 -17.50 31.83
CA GLY A 159 10.87 -17.51 32.98
C GLY A 159 10.63 -18.61 34.02
N HIS A 160 9.67 -19.52 33.79
CA HIS A 160 9.34 -20.63 34.70
C HIS A 160 10.02 -21.96 34.35
N SER A 161 11.09 -21.93 33.55
CA SER A 161 11.85 -23.12 33.20
C SER A 161 12.74 -23.57 34.35
N THR A 162 12.76 -24.88 34.63
CA THR A 162 13.63 -25.50 35.63
C THR A 162 15.02 -25.82 35.11
N LEU A 163 15.33 -25.45 33.86
CA LEU A 163 16.64 -25.69 33.25
C LEU A 163 17.74 -24.84 33.92
N PRO A 164 18.99 -25.30 33.97
CA PRO A 164 20.12 -24.47 34.39
C PRO A 164 20.22 -23.17 33.58
N LEU A 165 20.52 -22.05 34.24
CA LEU A 165 20.61 -20.73 33.60
C LEU A 165 21.50 -20.70 32.33
N PRO A 166 22.68 -21.33 32.29
CA PRO A 166 23.51 -21.34 31.07
C PRO A 166 22.82 -22.01 29.88
N ILE A 167 22.02 -23.05 30.12
CA ILE A 167 21.27 -23.76 29.08
C ILE A 167 20.10 -22.89 28.59
N GLN A 168 19.45 -22.17 29.50
CA GLN A 168 18.38 -21.23 29.15
C GLN A 168 18.90 -20.12 28.23
N GLU A 169 20.04 -19.52 28.58
CA GLU A 169 20.66 -18.45 27.80
C GLU A 169 21.10 -18.93 26.43
N ASP A 170 21.75 -20.09 26.34
CA ASP A 170 22.17 -20.70 25.08
C ASP A 170 21.00 -20.96 24.12
N ILE A 171 19.87 -21.49 24.63
CA ILE A 171 18.66 -21.69 23.83
C ILE A 171 18.08 -20.34 23.38
N ARG A 172 17.96 -19.34 24.26
CA ARG A 172 17.45 -18.02 23.89
C ARG A 172 18.31 -17.34 22.83
N LEU A 173 19.64 -17.40 22.98
CA LEU A 173 20.58 -16.85 22.00
C LEU A 173 20.40 -17.52 20.63
N THR A 174 20.31 -18.85 20.61
CA THR A 174 20.11 -19.62 19.37
C THR A 174 18.80 -19.25 18.67
N ILE A 175 17.67 -19.21 19.41
CA ILE A 175 16.36 -18.90 18.83
C ILE A 175 16.29 -17.44 18.36
N ARG A 176 16.85 -16.49 19.13
CA ARG A 176 16.90 -15.08 18.71
C ARG A 176 17.78 -14.88 17.49
N ALA A 177 18.92 -15.58 17.42
CA ALA A 177 19.77 -15.56 16.23
C ALA A 177 19.00 -16.08 15.00
N GLN A 178 18.27 -17.20 15.13
CA GLN A 178 17.41 -17.70 14.04
C GLN A 178 16.37 -16.65 13.61
N SER A 179 15.69 -16.02 14.57
CA SER A 179 14.72 -14.96 14.30
C SER A 179 15.34 -13.78 13.53
N GLN A 180 16.50 -13.30 14.00
CA GLN A 180 17.19 -12.16 13.39
C GLN A 180 17.73 -12.49 12.00
N VAL A 181 18.26 -13.71 11.78
CA VAL A 181 18.68 -14.18 10.46
C VAL A 181 17.50 -14.23 9.51
N LEU A 182 16.33 -14.72 9.94
CA LEU A 182 15.11 -14.72 9.14
C LEU A 182 14.63 -13.29 8.83
N GLY A 183 14.64 -12.39 9.83
CA GLY A 183 14.30 -10.99 9.66
C GLY A 183 15.19 -10.28 8.64
N TRP A 184 16.51 -10.41 8.75
CA TRP A 184 17.46 -9.83 7.79
C TRP A 184 17.37 -10.47 6.40
N SER A 185 17.15 -11.78 6.33
CA SER A 185 16.97 -12.47 5.05
C SER A 185 15.71 -11.99 4.33
N LEU A 186 14.61 -11.77 5.07
CA LEU A 186 13.38 -11.21 4.54
C LEU A 186 13.59 -9.78 4.02
N ILE A 187 14.25 -8.91 4.79
CA ILE A 187 14.61 -7.55 4.37
C ILE A 187 15.43 -7.57 3.07
N ALA A 188 16.49 -8.40 3.02
CA ALA A 188 17.33 -8.52 1.84
C ALA A 188 16.54 -8.99 0.62
N ALA A 189 15.68 -10.00 0.77
CA ALA A 189 14.83 -10.51 -0.30
C ALA A 189 13.89 -9.43 -0.86
N ILE A 190 13.28 -8.61 0.01
CA ILE A 190 12.39 -7.51 -0.41
C ILE A 190 13.17 -6.44 -1.17
N VAL A 191 14.34 -6.03 -0.67
CA VAL A 191 15.16 -5.00 -1.32
C VAL A 191 15.60 -5.47 -2.71
N VAL A 192 16.07 -6.72 -2.83
CA VAL A 192 16.45 -7.30 -4.12
C VAL A 192 15.24 -7.41 -5.05
N PHE A 193 14.11 -7.91 -4.56
CA PHE A 193 12.89 -8.07 -5.36
C PHE A 193 12.35 -6.73 -5.86
N THR A 194 12.31 -5.71 -5.00
CA THR A 194 11.82 -4.37 -5.36
C THR A 194 12.76 -3.68 -6.35
N LEU A 195 14.08 -3.81 -6.17
CA LEU A 195 15.06 -3.29 -7.12
C LEU A 195 14.93 -3.98 -8.48
N ALA A 196 14.93 -5.31 -8.51
CA ALA A 196 14.79 -6.09 -9.73
C ALA A 196 13.47 -5.78 -10.46
N SER A 197 12.35 -5.76 -9.73
CA SER A 197 11.04 -5.41 -10.28
C SER A 197 11.04 -3.99 -10.85
N THR A 198 11.62 -3.02 -10.13
CA THR A 198 11.72 -1.64 -10.61
C THR A 198 12.57 -1.55 -11.88
N CYS A 199 13.72 -2.21 -11.93
CA CYS A 199 14.58 -2.27 -13.11
C CYS A 199 13.85 -2.88 -14.31
N ILE A 200 13.20 -4.03 -14.13
CA ILE A 200 12.40 -4.71 -15.15
C ILE A 200 11.30 -3.78 -15.67
N LEU A 201 10.48 -3.21 -14.78
CA LEU A 201 9.38 -2.31 -15.16
C LEU A 201 9.85 -1.05 -15.88
N ARG A 202 11.04 -0.55 -15.54
CA ARG A 202 11.68 0.59 -16.24
C ARG A 202 12.20 0.18 -17.61
N CYS A 203 12.83 -0.98 -17.75
CA CYS A 203 13.33 -1.49 -19.03
C CYS A 203 12.22 -1.79 -20.03
N TYR A 204 11.06 -2.28 -19.56
CA TYR A 204 9.89 -2.54 -20.40
C TYR A 204 8.99 -1.30 -20.59
N SER A 205 9.36 -0.14 -20.05
CA SER A 205 8.59 1.09 -20.22
C SER A 205 8.59 1.51 -21.69
N PRO A 206 7.43 1.70 -22.33
CA PRO A 206 7.34 2.17 -23.72
C PRO A 206 7.71 3.65 -23.87
N VAL A 207 7.82 4.40 -22.76
CA VAL A 207 8.09 5.84 -22.73
C VAL A 207 9.46 6.15 -22.13
N SER A 208 10.06 7.24 -22.63
CA SER A 208 11.35 7.73 -22.14
C SER A 208 11.27 8.24 -20.69
N PHE A 209 12.41 8.30 -20.00
CA PHE A 209 12.47 8.77 -18.61
C PHE A 209 11.93 10.20 -18.41
N LEU A 210 12.30 11.13 -19.30
CA LEU A 210 11.85 12.53 -19.24
C LEU A 210 10.34 12.65 -19.49
N GLN A 211 9.82 11.94 -20.50
CA GLN A 211 8.38 11.90 -20.78
C GLN A 211 7.61 11.32 -19.60
N LEU A 212 8.16 10.31 -18.93
CA LEU A 212 7.56 9.70 -17.74
C LEU A 212 7.57 10.64 -16.53
N GLN A 213 8.61 11.46 -16.35
CA GLN A 213 8.64 12.51 -15.33
C GLN A 213 7.61 13.62 -15.62
N PHE A 214 7.54 14.07 -16.88
CA PHE A 214 6.52 15.02 -17.30
C PHE A 214 5.11 14.48 -17.04
N TRP A 215 4.86 13.23 -17.41
CA TRP A 215 3.56 12.60 -17.21
C TRP A 215 3.17 12.54 -15.73
N LYS A 216 4.10 12.20 -14.83
CA LYS A 216 3.85 12.29 -13.37
C LYS A 216 3.45 13.70 -12.94
N MET A 217 4.18 14.71 -13.40
CA MET A 217 3.89 16.11 -13.06
C MET A 217 2.52 16.55 -13.59
N TYR A 218 2.22 16.19 -14.84
CA TYR A 218 0.93 16.45 -15.47
C TYR A 218 -0.22 15.86 -14.65
N LYS A 219 -0.12 14.60 -14.22
CA LYS A 219 -1.17 13.94 -13.42
C LYS A 219 -1.41 14.63 -12.07
N VAL A 220 -0.36 15.09 -11.40
CA VAL A 220 -0.50 15.85 -10.14
C VAL A 220 -1.23 17.16 -10.39
N LYS A 221 -0.77 17.94 -11.38
CA LYS A 221 -1.36 19.24 -11.70
C LYS A 221 -2.79 19.14 -12.22
N GLU A 222 -3.08 18.13 -13.03
CA GLU A 222 -4.44 17.83 -13.49
C GLU A 222 -5.37 17.55 -12.31
N ASN A 223 -4.96 16.73 -11.33
CA ASN A 223 -5.78 16.44 -10.16
C ASN A 223 -6.00 17.67 -9.27
N GLU A 224 -4.95 18.49 -9.02
CA GLU A 224 -5.07 19.74 -8.25
C GLU A 224 -6.08 20.70 -8.90
N LEU A 225 -5.95 20.92 -10.22
CA LEU A 225 -6.87 21.77 -10.97
C LEU A 225 -8.27 21.19 -11.04
N PHE A 226 -8.39 19.87 -11.15
CA PHE A 226 -9.69 19.18 -11.18
C PHE A 226 -10.43 19.34 -9.85
N GLU A 227 -9.76 19.18 -8.71
CA GLU A 227 -10.37 19.39 -7.39
C GLU A 227 -10.81 20.86 -7.21
N GLN A 228 -9.94 21.81 -7.56
CA GLN A 228 -10.27 23.24 -7.50
C GLN A 228 -11.50 23.58 -8.35
N LYS A 229 -11.50 23.19 -9.64
CA LYS A 229 -12.59 23.49 -10.57
C LYS A 229 -13.89 22.79 -10.18
N SER A 230 -13.81 21.58 -9.65
CA SER A 230 -14.98 20.85 -9.15
C SER A 230 -15.59 21.54 -7.94
N ALA A 231 -14.78 22.06 -7.01
CA ALA A 231 -15.26 22.79 -5.84
C ALA A 231 -15.92 24.13 -6.24
N GLU A 232 -15.30 24.89 -7.15
CA GLU A 232 -15.86 26.12 -7.71
C GLU A 232 -17.23 25.86 -8.35
N HIS A 233 -17.32 24.85 -9.21
CA HIS A 233 -18.57 24.51 -9.91
C HIS A 233 -19.65 23.97 -8.96
N ALA A 234 -19.29 23.16 -7.96
CA ALA A 234 -20.22 22.68 -6.95
C ALA A 234 -20.82 23.83 -6.12
N LYS A 235 -19.99 24.83 -5.76
CA LYS A 235 -20.44 26.03 -5.05
C LYS A 235 -21.42 26.83 -5.90
N GLU A 236 -21.09 27.11 -7.16
CA GLU A 236 -21.95 27.84 -8.10
C GLU A 236 -23.32 27.15 -8.26
N LEU A 237 -23.33 25.83 -8.43
CA LEU A 237 -24.56 25.04 -8.55
C LEU A 237 -25.39 25.08 -7.26
N ALA A 238 -24.75 24.98 -6.09
CA ALA A 238 -25.41 25.07 -4.80
C ALA A 238 -26.03 26.45 -4.55
N GLU A 239 -25.29 27.53 -4.82
CA GLU A 239 -25.79 28.91 -4.69
C GLU A 239 -26.99 29.16 -5.59
N ARG A 240 -26.93 28.70 -6.85
CA ARG A 240 -28.05 28.79 -7.79
C ARG A 240 -29.30 28.06 -7.27
N ASN A 241 -29.13 26.85 -6.74
CA ASN A 241 -30.24 26.06 -6.19
C ASN A 241 -30.88 26.73 -4.98
N LEU A 242 -30.06 27.22 -4.04
CA LEU A 242 -30.55 27.90 -2.85
C LEU A 242 -31.27 29.21 -3.22
N LYS A 243 -30.73 29.99 -4.15
CA LYS A 243 -31.39 31.22 -4.63
C LYS A 243 -32.74 30.95 -5.26
N SER A 244 -32.82 29.95 -6.14
CA SER A 244 -34.08 29.51 -6.77
C SER A 244 -35.09 29.03 -5.73
N PHE A 245 -34.65 28.27 -4.72
CA PHE A 245 -35.50 27.80 -3.63
C PHE A 245 -36.06 28.93 -2.77
N PHE A 246 -35.20 29.83 -2.26
CA PHE A 246 -35.63 30.92 -1.37
C PHE A 246 -36.44 32.00 -2.09
N ASN A 247 -36.19 32.25 -3.38
CA ASN A 247 -36.93 33.23 -4.16
C ASN A 247 -38.17 32.64 -4.86
N SER A 248 -38.40 31.33 -4.78
CA SER A 248 -39.46 30.63 -5.54
C SER A 248 -39.40 30.88 -7.07
N GLU A 249 -38.19 31.07 -7.59
CA GLU A 249 -37.94 31.34 -9.01
C GLU A 249 -37.48 30.07 -9.73
N GLY A 250 -37.74 30.00 -11.04
CA GLY A 250 -37.22 28.93 -11.88
C GLY A 250 -35.68 28.92 -11.92
N PRO A 251 -35.04 27.75 -11.86
CA PRO A 251 -33.59 27.68 -11.85
C PRO A 251 -32.92 28.06 -13.19
N GLN A 252 -31.83 28.84 -13.14
CA GLN A 252 -31.02 29.19 -14.33
C GLN A 252 -30.22 27.98 -14.87
N ASP A 253 -29.92 27.94 -16.17
CA ASP A 253 -29.28 26.76 -16.77
C ASP A 253 -27.78 26.62 -16.40
N ILE A 254 -27.57 25.72 -15.44
CA ILE A 254 -26.36 25.04 -14.96
C ILE A 254 -25.79 23.94 -15.86
N ARG A 255 -24.92 24.17 -16.86
CA ARG A 255 -24.36 23.04 -17.64
C ARG A 255 -23.36 22.18 -16.84
N THR A 256 -23.85 21.07 -16.29
CA THR A 256 -23.02 20.02 -15.68
C THR A 256 -22.70 18.91 -16.68
N PRO A 257 -21.51 18.28 -16.64
CA PRO A 257 -21.23 17.08 -17.44
C PRO A 257 -22.24 15.97 -17.15
N ASN A 258 -22.66 15.25 -18.20
CA ASN A 258 -23.61 14.15 -18.06
C ASN A 258 -22.94 12.90 -17.45
N ARG A 259 -23.77 11.94 -17.03
CA ARG A 259 -23.30 10.69 -16.41
C ARG A 259 -22.31 9.91 -17.29
N ALA A 260 -22.51 9.87 -18.60
CA ALA A 260 -21.62 9.16 -19.51
C ALA A 260 -20.20 9.75 -19.53
N ALA A 261 -20.09 11.09 -19.51
CA ALA A 261 -18.80 11.78 -19.40
C ALA A 261 -18.09 11.44 -18.08
N TRP A 262 -18.83 11.40 -16.97
CA TRP A 262 -18.30 11.02 -15.66
C TRP A 262 -17.80 9.58 -15.61
N GLU A 263 -18.55 8.64 -16.19
CA GLU A 263 -18.15 7.23 -16.27
C GLU A 263 -16.88 7.05 -17.12
N GLU A 264 -16.77 7.76 -18.24
CA GLU A 264 -15.62 7.67 -19.15
C GLU A 264 -14.32 8.17 -18.51
N ILE A 265 -14.34 9.33 -17.84
CA ILE A 265 -13.13 9.87 -17.19
C ILE A 265 -12.72 9.06 -15.95
N SER A 266 -13.65 8.31 -15.36
CA SER A 266 -13.41 7.45 -14.18
C SER A 266 -12.76 6.11 -14.52
N LEU A 267 -12.68 5.76 -15.81
CA LEU A 267 -12.01 4.53 -16.24
C LEU A 267 -10.51 4.57 -15.90
N LEU A 268 -9.95 3.39 -15.63
CA LEU A 268 -8.50 3.25 -15.50
C LEU A 268 -7.85 3.61 -16.84
N TYR A 269 -6.87 4.52 -16.81
CA TYR A 269 -6.14 4.91 -18.03
C TYR A 269 -5.30 3.74 -18.54
N SER A 270 -5.24 3.58 -19.87
CA SER A 270 -4.27 2.70 -20.54
C SER A 270 -3.57 3.49 -21.62
N PHE A 271 -2.24 3.57 -21.53
CA PHE A 271 -1.42 4.18 -22.57
C PHE A 271 -1.48 3.35 -23.85
N SER A 272 -1.64 4.04 -24.98
CA SER A 272 -1.49 3.49 -26.31
C SER A 272 -0.32 4.16 -27.00
N ARG A 273 0.50 3.39 -27.73
CA ARG A 273 1.62 3.95 -28.52
C ARG A 273 1.15 4.82 -29.69
N THR A 274 -0.13 4.73 -30.05
CA THR A 274 -0.74 5.44 -31.18
C THR A 274 -1.48 6.71 -30.77
N GLU A 275 -1.77 6.91 -29.48
CA GLU A 275 -2.52 8.05 -28.96
C GLU A 275 -1.75 8.65 -27.77
N GLU A 276 -1.13 9.82 -27.95
CA GLU A 276 -0.26 10.48 -26.94
C GLU A 276 -1.05 11.20 -25.84
N TYR A 277 -2.01 10.51 -25.20
CA TYR A 277 -2.74 11.09 -24.07
C TYR A 277 -2.04 10.79 -22.73
N TYR A 278 -2.19 11.69 -21.77
CA TYR A 278 -1.61 11.56 -20.42
C TYR A 278 -2.65 11.20 -19.35
N SER A 279 -3.94 11.23 -19.67
CA SER A 279 -5.01 10.86 -18.76
C SER A 279 -6.30 10.54 -19.54
N THR A 280 -7.29 10.00 -18.84
CA THR A 280 -8.64 9.82 -19.38
C THR A 280 -9.35 11.16 -19.62
N ILE A 281 -9.11 12.17 -18.78
CA ILE A 281 -9.66 13.53 -18.95
C ILE A 281 -9.07 14.20 -20.19
N HIS A 282 -7.75 14.13 -20.37
CA HIS A 282 -7.05 14.63 -21.55
C HIS A 282 -7.62 13.97 -22.82
N LYS A 283 -7.71 12.64 -22.80
CA LYS A 283 -8.30 11.87 -23.90
C LYS A 283 -9.75 12.27 -24.21
N TYR A 284 -10.56 12.49 -23.18
CA TYR A 284 -11.95 12.93 -23.33
C TYR A 284 -12.06 14.34 -23.94
N ALA A 285 -11.22 15.28 -23.48
CA ALA A 285 -11.20 16.65 -23.97
C ALA A 285 -10.82 16.72 -25.46
N GLU A 286 -9.75 16.03 -25.85
CA GLU A 286 -9.25 16.02 -27.24
C GLU A 286 -10.19 15.27 -28.18
N ARG A 287 -10.76 14.13 -27.78
CA ARG A 287 -11.76 13.42 -28.61
C ARG A 287 -13.02 14.23 -28.85
N LYS A 288 -13.43 15.08 -27.90
CA LYS A 288 -14.57 15.96 -28.09
C LYS A 288 -14.27 17.09 -29.08
N ALA A 289 -13.01 17.51 -29.19
CA ALA A 289 -12.56 18.42 -30.26
C ALA A 289 -12.45 17.70 -31.61
N ASP A 290 -11.98 16.45 -31.62
CA ASP A 290 -11.81 15.61 -32.81
C ASP A 290 -13.09 14.93 -33.31
N ASN A 291 -14.21 14.91 -32.58
CA ASN A 291 -15.50 14.50 -33.18
C ASN A 291 -16.03 15.46 -34.27
N THR A 292 -15.24 16.51 -34.59
CA THR A 292 -15.34 17.29 -35.83
C THR A 292 -14.54 16.69 -37.01
N ARG A 293 -13.70 15.67 -36.78
CA ARG A 293 -12.87 14.91 -37.75
C ARG A 293 -12.62 13.47 -37.29
N THR A 294 -13.39 12.54 -37.85
CA THR A 294 -13.36 11.09 -37.62
C THR A 294 -11.96 10.47 -37.66
N SER A 295 -11.62 9.60 -36.70
CA SER A 295 -10.88 8.34 -36.95
C SER A 295 -10.87 7.38 -35.76
N THR A 296 -11.13 6.10 -36.08
CA THR A 296 -11.13 4.94 -35.20
C THR A 296 -9.71 4.38 -35.06
N SER A 297 -9.24 4.05 -33.85
CA SER A 297 -8.09 3.14 -33.74
C SER A 297 -8.11 2.22 -32.51
N THR A 298 -7.68 0.99 -32.79
CA THR A 298 -7.55 -0.18 -31.93
C THR A 298 -6.39 -0.05 -30.92
N ILE A 299 -6.61 -0.55 -29.70
CA ILE A 299 -5.78 -0.33 -28.51
C ILE A 299 -4.69 -1.39 -28.38
N HIS A 300 -3.42 -0.96 -28.32
CA HIS A 300 -2.31 -1.71 -27.73
C HIS A 300 -1.95 -1.09 -26.38
N VAL A 301 -1.77 -1.92 -25.34
CA VAL A 301 -1.72 -1.53 -23.92
C VAL A 301 -0.31 -1.65 -23.37
N ASP A 302 0.22 -0.59 -22.75
CA ASP A 302 1.30 -0.66 -21.76
C ASP A 302 1.27 0.57 -20.82
N VAL A 303 0.62 0.48 -19.66
CA VAL A 303 0.80 1.51 -18.61
C VAL A 303 2.11 1.24 -17.88
N PRO A 304 3.06 2.19 -17.81
CA PRO A 304 4.24 2.01 -16.99
C PRO A 304 3.82 1.95 -15.51
N ALA A 305 4.01 0.79 -14.87
CA ALA A 305 3.78 0.60 -13.43
C ALA A 305 4.57 1.60 -12.56
N VAL A 306 5.55 2.30 -13.13
CA VAL A 306 6.30 3.39 -12.50
C VAL A 306 5.46 4.60 -12.11
N LEU A 307 4.30 4.81 -12.74
CA LEU A 307 3.38 5.90 -12.40
C LEU A 307 2.69 5.67 -11.03
N ASP A 308 2.81 4.47 -10.46
CA ASP A 308 2.19 4.03 -9.20
C ASP A 308 2.59 4.81 -7.96
N PHE A 309 3.75 5.45 -7.99
CA PHE A 309 4.28 6.10 -6.81
C PHE A 309 3.57 7.44 -6.48
N VAL A 310 2.79 8.00 -7.40
CA VAL A 310 2.28 9.39 -7.29
C VAL A 310 0.79 9.47 -6.94
N ASP A 311 0.06 8.35 -6.92
CA ASP A 311 -1.40 8.34 -6.76
C ASP A 311 -1.89 8.25 -5.29
N GLY A 312 -1.03 8.51 -4.31
CA GLY A 312 -1.41 8.43 -2.90
C GLY A 312 -0.59 9.31 -1.98
N ASN A 313 -0.95 10.60 -1.88
CA ASN A 313 -1.14 11.24 -0.57
C ASN A 313 -1.72 12.65 -0.72
N LYS A 314 -2.91 12.86 -0.15
CA LYS A 314 -3.42 14.20 0.18
C LYS A 314 -2.69 14.68 1.43
N ASN A 315 -2.04 15.84 1.35
CA ASN A 315 -1.86 16.69 2.52
C ASN A 315 -2.56 18.02 2.20
N SER A 316 -3.80 18.17 2.68
CA SER A 316 -4.43 19.47 2.86
C SER A 316 -3.68 20.19 3.98
N VAL A 317 -2.94 21.25 3.64
CA VAL A 317 -2.65 22.31 4.60
C VAL A 317 -3.27 23.57 4.02
N ASP A 318 -4.50 23.83 4.45
CA ASP A 318 -5.10 25.14 4.37
C ASP A 318 -4.21 26.10 5.16
N SER A 319 -3.64 27.10 4.47
CA SER A 319 -3.17 28.32 5.12
C SER A 319 -4.06 29.45 4.67
N HIS A 320 -5.23 29.53 5.32
CA HIS A 320 -5.93 30.78 5.50
C HIS A 320 -5.73 31.24 6.95
N VAL A 321 -5.36 32.52 7.06
CA VAL A 321 -4.86 33.27 8.22
C VAL A 321 -3.34 33.15 8.42
#